data_AF-I4EL36-F1
#
_entry.id   AF-I4EL36-F1
#
_cell.length_a   1.000
_cell.length_b   1.000
_cell.length_c   1.000
_cell.angle_alpha   90.00
_cell.angle_beta   90.00
_cell.angle_gamma   90.00
#
_symmetry.space_group_name_H-M   'P 1'
#
loop_
_entity.id
_entity.type
_entity.pdbx_description
1 polymer ?
#
loop_
_entity_poly.entity_id
_entity_poly.type
_entity_poly.pdbx_seq_one_letter_code
_entity_poly.pdbx_strand_id
1 'polypeptide(L)'
;MALLTKVGSFTGGGSLGNQSVTGVGFQPKVLILWSSNQTAINSWSDHAVAAIGMTTGPSNAYSVSAAISASLGTRTNASRRMAAKAISISDTSEQILSEADLVSFDADGFTLDWTNTDTNVHIMYLALGGDAVQSAKVVNWQMPTSTGNKVVTGVGFEPDFILNAWTNVTDTIPFSVAHAAFGLGAADGTNEWALNTLAIDDVTTTDTQRGQVTDASAFLVNTDLSVGVKGSLTSFNPDGFTYNFTSVINAYQVITLALKGPAIQVGSFTKPTLSAPAGKDVATTFDPKAVFLASVMNTAQAAPAAHWRVGLGASDGTNQRATLTTDRNARAYFTSSGMAARLSTDNSAFEKDDNDNKASEAVGTLSLGTGKFSLNFPSTNDATATEILYFTFGEGGTIYDETTGEQVIKAVLSGIGKATYLGTSGTVPILAISGGTDGLAFDELDGDLTILTQTAGTDLQAFSETSGLALVKAPLTGTDQTNVTESGLATIRALLAGEDFKGFDETAGAVLALVQTAGSDTEVMAEPGQQVVLVTIAGNGGGYDYDETSGQVVALAKFSGTDGRLFTDNSGPVLIPVKLAGSDAVIGFLLESIQGSIWIPIEITGTIRAVSI
;
A
#
# COMPACT_ATOMS: atom_id res chain seq x y z
N MET A 1 -4.60 -5.67 -4.36
CA MET A 1 -5.83 -4.96 -4.78
C MET A 1 -5.41 -3.66 -5.46
N ALA A 2 -6.01 -3.27 -6.58
CA ALA A 2 -5.59 -2.08 -7.32
C ALA A 2 -6.12 -0.79 -6.66
N LEU A 3 -5.22 0.16 -6.40
CA LEU A 3 -5.58 1.53 -6.01
C LEU A 3 -5.53 2.43 -7.24
N LEU A 4 -6.61 3.19 -7.47
CA LEU A 4 -6.67 4.19 -8.53
C LEU A 4 -6.70 5.58 -7.90
N THR A 5 -5.82 6.47 -8.38
CA THR A 5 -5.71 7.84 -7.89
C THR A 5 -5.70 8.82 -9.07
N LYS A 6 -6.25 10.01 -8.85
CA LYS A 6 -6.13 11.12 -9.80
C LYS A 6 -6.05 12.43 -9.05
N VAL A 7 -5.04 13.23 -9.36
CA VAL A 7 -5.01 14.65 -9.00
C VAL A 7 -5.41 15.47 -10.21
N GLY A 8 -6.26 16.46 -10.00
CA GLY A 8 -6.71 17.33 -11.08
C GLY A 8 -7.37 18.60 -10.59
N SER A 9 -7.92 19.35 -11.53
CA SER A 9 -8.67 20.56 -11.25
C SER A 9 -9.71 20.80 -12.33
N PHE A 10 -10.76 21.54 -11.98
CA PHE A 10 -11.78 22.00 -12.91
C PHE A 10 -12.24 23.41 -12.51
N THR A 11 -12.92 24.07 -13.44
CA THR A 11 -13.58 25.35 -13.17
C THR A 11 -15.00 25.07 -12.74
N GLY A 12 -15.31 25.32 -11.47
CA GLY A 12 -16.61 25.14 -10.85
C GLY A 12 -17.44 26.43 -10.80
N GLY A 13 -18.72 26.29 -10.55
CA GLY A 13 -19.59 27.42 -10.19
C GLY A 13 -19.83 28.43 -11.32
N GLY A 14 -19.77 28.02 -12.59
CA GLY A 14 -20.10 28.91 -13.72
C GLY A 14 -21.61 29.13 -13.89
N SER A 15 -22.43 28.20 -13.41
CA SER A 15 -23.90 28.26 -13.39
C SER A 15 -24.44 27.31 -12.32
N LEU A 16 -25.65 27.58 -11.84
CA LEU A 16 -26.38 26.65 -10.97
C LEU A 16 -26.71 25.33 -11.69
N GLY A 17 -26.87 24.26 -10.91
CA GLY A 17 -27.25 22.94 -11.40
C GLY A 17 -26.07 21.99 -11.61
N ASN A 18 -26.35 20.87 -12.29
CA ASN A 18 -25.38 19.80 -12.50
C ASN A 18 -24.21 20.22 -13.40
N GLN A 19 -23.00 19.92 -12.93
CA GLN A 19 -21.75 19.97 -13.69
C GLN A 19 -21.05 18.61 -13.58
N SER A 20 -20.90 17.92 -14.71
CA SER A 20 -20.08 16.71 -14.79
C SER A 20 -18.61 17.06 -14.97
N VAL A 21 -17.75 16.41 -14.19
CA VAL A 21 -16.29 16.46 -14.28
C VAL A 21 -15.82 15.10 -14.78
N THR A 22 -15.30 15.05 -16.00
CA THR A 22 -14.85 13.82 -16.68
C THR A 22 -13.32 13.79 -16.81
N GLY A 23 -12.75 12.68 -17.31
CA GLY A 23 -11.30 12.53 -17.50
C GLY A 23 -10.56 12.11 -16.23
N VAL A 24 -11.26 11.55 -15.25
CA VAL A 24 -10.64 10.97 -14.05
C VAL A 24 -9.98 9.63 -14.37
N GLY A 25 -10.51 8.88 -15.35
CA GLY A 25 -10.04 7.59 -15.83
C GLY A 25 -10.62 6.39 -15.10
N PHE A 26 -11.46 6.62 -14.08
CA PHE A 26 -12.11 5.59 -13.27
C PHE A 26 -13.29 6.18 -12.49
N GLN A 27 -14.13 5.30 -11.93
CA GLN A 27 -15.19 5.70 -11.00
C GLN A 27 -14.63 5.91 -9.60
N PRO A 28 -14.63 7.15 -9.07
CA PRO A 28 -14.17 7.42 -7.71
C PRO A 28 -15.07 6.78 -6.66
N LYS A 29 -14.50 6.56 -5.47
CA LYS A 29 -15.20 6.22 -4.22
C LYS A 29 -15.04 7.32 -3.18
N VAL A 30 -14.02 8.17 -3.33
CA VAL A 30 -13.71 9.28 -2.42
C VAL A 30 -13.24 10.48 -3.25
N LEU A 31 -13.69 11.68 -2.88
CA LEU A 31 -13.12 12.94 -3.34
C LEU A 31 -12.68 13.78 -2.15
N ILE A 32 -11.47 14.33 -2.26
CA ILE A 32 -11.00 15.46 -1.45
C ILE A 32 -10.90 16.64 -2.40
N LEU A 33 -11.69 17.68 -2.16
CA LEU A 33 -11.76 18.90 -2.95
C LEU A 33 -11.11 20.04 -2.17
N TRP A 34 -10.34 20.90 -2.81
CA TRP A 34 -9.87 22.13 -2.16
C TRP A 34 -9.82 23.30 -3.15
N SER A 35 -9.84 24.51 -2.62
CA SER A 35 -9.79 25.72 -3.44
C SER A 35 -9.27 26.89 -2.62
N SER A 36 -8.65 27.84 -3.33
CA SER A 36 -8.44 29.19 -2.79
C SER A 36 -9.40 30.24 -3.33
N ASN A 37 -10.50 29.87 -4.00
CA ASN A 37 -11.41 30.82 -4.65
C ASN A 37 -10.72 31.69 -5.72
N GLN A 38 -9.89 31.06 -6.55
CA GLN A 38 -9.18 31.69 -7.67
C GLN A 38 -9.96 31.52 -8.96
N THR A 39 -10.07 32.57 -9.77
CA THR A 39 -10.61 32.50 -11.15
C THR A 39 -9.51 32.41 -12.20
N ALA A 40 -8.24 32.50 -11.79
CA ALA A 40 -7.07 32.31 -12.63
C ALA A 40 -6.01 31.48 -11.88
N ILE A 41 -5.43 30.48 -12.54
CA ILE A 41 -4.33 29.66 -12.00
C ILE A 41 -2.98 30.34 -12.30
N ASN A 42 -1.98 30.08 -11.46
CA ASN A 42 -0.61 30.60 -11.55
C ASN A 42 -0.52 32.12 -11.43
N SER A 43 -1.47 32.73 -10.71
CA SER A 43 -1.49 34.16 -10.46
C SER A 43 -1.92 34.47 -9.03
N TRP A 44 -1.26 35.45 -8.43
CA TRP A 44 -1.61 35.93 -7.11
C TRP A 44 -2.83 36.83 -7.16
N SER A 45 -3.69 36.73 -6.15
CA SER A 45 -4.80 37.66 -5.94
C SER A 45 -4.90 38.10 -4.49
N ASP A 46 -5.59 39.20 -4.29
CA ASP A 46 -5.95 39.70 -2.96
C ASP A 46 -6.94 38.77 -2.25
N HIS A 47 -7.05 38.94 -0.93
CA HIS A 47 -7.83 38.15 0.02
C HIS A 47 -7.30 36.73 0.19
N ALA A 48 -7.37 36.17 1.40
CA ALA A 48 -7.06 34.78 1.65
C ALA A 48 -8.37 33.99 1.72
N VAL A 49 -8.49 32.90 0.98
CA VAL A 49 -9.62 31.97 1.11
C VAL A 49 -9.05 30.56 1.07
N ALA A 50 -9.33 29.76 2.09
CA ALA A 50 -8.97 28.36 2.14
C ALA A 50 -10.25 27.54 2.29
N ALA A 51 -10.51 26.62 1.37
CA ALA A 51 -11.64 25.72 1.42
C ALA A 51 -11.18 24.28 1.19
N ILE A 52 -11.70 23.35 1.98
CA ILE A 52 -11.54 21.91 1.74
C ILE A 52 -12.88 21.21 1.97
N GLY A 53 -13.17 20.23 1.15
CA GLY A 53 -14.35 19.40 1.24
C GLY A 53 -14.02 17.94 0.97
N MET A 54 -14.80 17.06 1.58
CA MET A 54 -14.62 15.62 1.51
C MET A 54 -15.97 14.97 1.24
N THR A 55 -16.01 14.01 0.32
CA THR A 55 -17.23 13.26 0.03
C THR A 55 -16.93 11.80 -0.34
N THR A 56 -17.79 10.90 0.12
CA THR A 56 -17.81 9.48 -0.26
C THR A 56 -19.14 9.05 -0.88
N GLY A 57 -20.02 10.00 -1.18
CA GLY A 57 -21.27 9.75 -1.90
C GLY A 57 -22.28 10.90 -1.83
N PRO A 58 -23.39 10.81 -2.59
CA PRO A 58 -24.36 11.91 -2.79
C PRO A 58 -25.12 12.41 -1.54
N SER A 59 -24.83 11.84 -0.37
CA SER A 59 -25.37 12.29 0.92
C SER A 59 -24.37 12.12 2.05
N ASN A 60 -23.08 11.95 1.72
CA ASN A 60 -22.01 11.83 2.69
C ASN A 60 -20.87 12.77 2.30
N ALA A 61 -21.12 14.06 2.51
CA ALA A 61 -20.28 15.14 2.07
C ALA A 61 -20.27 16.27 3.11
N TYR A 62 -19.08 16.79 3.40
CA TYR A 62 -18.91 17.93 4.30
C TYR A 62 -17.72 18.77 3.87
N SER A 63 -17.77 20.06 4.17
CA SER A 63 -16.72 21.01 3.82
C SER A 63 -16.56 22.10 4.85
N VAL A 64 -15.36 22.69 4.85
CA VAL A 64 -14.99 23.86 5.63
C VAL A 64 -14.40 24.93 4.72
N SER A 65 -14.65 26.20 5.06
CA SER A 65 -13.93 27.32 4.46
C SER A 65 -13.60 28.40 5.48
N ALA A 66 -12.57 29.16 5.17
CA ALA A 66 -12.16 30.35 5.90
C ALA A 66 -11.80 31.44 4.90
N ALA A 67 -12.18 32.69 5.17
CA ALA A 67 -11.92 33.82 4.30
C ALA A 67 -11.41 35.03 5.10
N ILE A 68 -10.42 35.73 4.58
CA ILE A 68 -9.83 36.94 5.16
C ILE A 68 -9.71 38.00 4.07
N SER A 69 -10.18 39.19 4.39
CA SER A 69 -10.19 40.31 3.44
C SER A 69 -8.82 40.96 3.31
N ALA A 70 -8.48 41.41 2.10
CA ALA A 70 -7.35 42.32 1.86
C ALA A 70 -7.79 43.79 1.73
N SER A 71 -9.04 44.09 2.10
CA SER A 71 -9.69 45.39 1.91
C SER A 71 -9.07 46.49 2.79
N LEU A 72 -9.21 47.76 2.38
CA LEU A 72 -8.78 48.95 3.12
C LEU A 72 -9.94 49.57 3.90
N GLY A 73 -10.59 48.76 4.73
CA GLY A 73 -11.65 49.23 5.63
C GLY A 73 -11.09 49.90 6.89
N THR A 74 -11.94 50.08 7.90
CA THR A 74 -11.48 50.54 9.22
C THR A 74 -11.14 49.41 10.18
N ARG A 75 -11.61 48.20 9.88
CA ARG A 75 -11.51 47.01 10.71
C ARG A 75 -11.38 45.79 9.82
N THR A 76 -10.71 44.75 10.32
CA THR A 76 -10.54 43.48 9.61
C THR A 76 -11.88 42.81 9.34
N ASN A 77 -12.02 42.19 8.17
CA ASN A 77 -13.12 41.28 7.88
C ASN A 77 -12.59 39.86 7.67
N ALA A 78 -13.03 38.93 8.50
CA ALA A 78 -12.64 37.52 8.45
C ALA A 78 -13.83 36.64 8.82
N SER A 79 -13.99 35.51 8.14
CA SER A 79 -15.13 34.61 8.35
C SER A 79 -14.72 33.15 8.19
N ARG A 80 -15.60 32.26 8.65
CA ARG A 80 -15.50 30.82 8.43
C ARG A 80 -16.86 30.18 8.27
N ARG A 81 -16.86 29.05 7.58
CA ARG A 81 -18.04 28.27 7.27
C ARG A 81 -17.75 26.78 7.39
N MET A 82 -18.78 26.05 7.77
CA MET A 82 -18.83 24.60 7.68
C MET A 82 -20.22 24.19 7.18
N ALA A 83 -20.28 23.25 6.26
CA ALA A 83 -21.53 22.81 5.63
C ALA A 83 -21.51 21.33 5.27
N ALA A 84 -22.69 20.70 5.22
CA ALA A 84 -22.87 19.35 4.67
C ALA A 84 -22.93 19.42 3.14
N LYS A 85 -21.84 19.86 2.53
CA LYS A 85 -21.65 20.07 1.08
C LYS A 85 -20.33 19.44 0.65
N ALA A 86 -20.24 18.97 -0.60
CA ALA A 86 -19.00 18.42 -1.16
C ALA A 86 -17.90 19.47 -1.21
N ILE A 87 -18.25 20.72 -1.49
CA ILE A 87 -17.38 21.89 -1.33
C ILE A 87 -18.23 23.11 -0.99
N SER A 88 -17.68 23.98 -0.15
CA SER A 88 -18.31 25.23 0.25
C SER A 88 -17.25 26.32 0.35
N ILE A 89 -17.56 27.48 -0.21
CA ILE A 89 -16.70 28.66 -0.20
C ILE A 89 -17.55 29.84 0.26
N SER A 90 -17.13 30.49 1.34
CA SER A 90 -17.72 31.72 1.85
C SER A 90 -16.85 32.94 1.60
N ASP A 91 -17.47 34.12 1.56
CA ASP A 91 -16.78 35.40 1.55
C ASP A 91 -16.52 35.89 2.98
N THR A 92 -15.82 37.02 3.08
CA THR A 92 -15.47 37.66 4.35
C THR A 92 -16.65 38.31 5.07
N SER A 93 -17.84 38.31 4.48
CA SER A 93 -19.10 38.86 5.00
C SER A 93 -20.10 37.75 5.33
N GLU A 94 -19.58 36.53 5.54
CA GLU A 94 -20.33 35.33 5.87
C GLU A 94 -21.30 34.86 4.77
N GLN A 95 -21.25 35.45 3.58
CA GLN A 95 -22.05 35.05 2.42
C GLN A 95 -21.47 33.80 1.78
N ILE A 96 -22.36 33.00 1.21
CA ILE A 96 -22.00 31.80 0.46
C ILE A 96 -21.70 32.22 -0.97
N LEU A 97 -20.46 31.99 -1.40
CA LEU A 97 -20.00 32.28 -2.75
C LEU A 97 -20.33 31.11 -3.66
N SER A 98 -19.76 29.94 -3.38
CA SER A 98 -19.89 28.75 -4.21
C SER A 98 -20.12 27.51 -3.34
N GLU A 99 -21.16 26.74 -3.63
CA GLU A 99 -21.49 25.50 -2.92
C GLU A 99 -22.02 24.44 -3.86
N ALA A 100 -21.53 23.20 -3.68
CA ALA A 100 -22.00 22.07 -4.45
C ALA A 100 -22.22 20.81 -3.60
N ASP A 101 -23.25 20.05 -3.98
CA ASP A 101 -23.47 18.68 -3.53
C ASP A 101 -22.87 17.69 -4.53
N LEU A 102 -22.46 16.51 -4.07
CA LEU A 102 -22.15 15.41 -4.99
C LEU A 102 -23.46 14.78 -5.46
N VAL A 103 -23.61 14.58 -6.77
CA VAL A 103 -24.78 13.89 -7.35
C VAL A 103 -24.47 12.43 -7.61
N SER A 104 -23.30 12.15 -8.18
CA SER A 104 -22.88 10.79 -8.52
C SER A 104 -21.36 10.71 -8.68
N PHE A 105 -20.83 9.52 -8.38
CA PHE A 105 -19.58 9.06 -8.96
C PHE A 105 -19.90 8.38 -10.28
N ASP A 106 -19.32 8.90 -11.35
CA ASP A 106 -19.54 8.45 -12.71
C ASP A 106 -18.38 7.55 -13.16
N ALA A 107 -18.55 6.76 -14.23
CA ALA A 107 -17.53 5.81 -14.68
C ALA A 107 -16.15 6.44 -14.98
N ASP A 108 -16.12 7.72 -15.36
CA ASP A 108 -14.91 8.48 -15.70
C ASP A 108 -14.82 9.80 -14.90
N GLY A 109 -15.42 9.85 -13.71
CA GLY A 109 -15.35 11.03 -12.84
C GLY A 109 -16.53 11.19 -11.91
N PHE A 110 -17.11 12.38 -11.88
CA PHE A 110 -18.17 12.71 -10.92
C PHE A 110 -19.03 13.88 -11.39
N THR A 111 -20.25 13.97 -10.87
CA THR A 111 -21.15 15.08 -11.13
C THR A 111 -21.46 15.81 -9.84
N LEU A 112 -21.29 17.14 -9.85
CA LEU A 112 -21.64 18.05 -8.76
C LEU A 112 -22.90 18.83 -9.11
N ASP A 113 -23.75 19.13 -8.13
CA ASP A 113 -24.89 20.05 -8.27
C ASP A 113 -24.59 21.36 -7.55
N TRP A 114 -24.42 22.44 -8.31
CA TRP A 114 -24.12 23.76 -7.77
C TRP A 114 -25.39 24.45 -7.28
N THR A 115 -25.46 24.66 -5.96
CA THR A 115 -26.56 25.34 -5.28
C THR A 115 -26.30 26.83 -5.05
N ASN A 116 -25.02 27.22 -5.03
CA ASN A 116 -24.56 28.60 -5.05
C ASN A 116 -23.36 28.71 -5.99
N THR A 117 -23.23 29.85 -6.66
CA THR A 117 -22.15 30.13 -7.60
C THR A 117 -21.72 31.59 -7.56
N ASP A 118 -20.43 31.83 -7.34
CA ASP A 118 -19.78 33.14 -7.43
C ASP A 118 -18.54 33.01 -8.30
N THR A 119 -18.71 33.30 -9.58
CA THR A 119 -17.68 33.24 -10.63
C THR A 119 -17.04 31.86 -10.85
N ASN A 120 -16.37 31.69 -11.99
CA ASN A 120 -15.74 30.45 -12.44
C ASN A 120 -14.53 30.08 -11.56
N VAL A 121 -14.77 29.53 -10.37
CA VAL A 121 -13.72 29.20 -9.38
C VAL A 121 -12.95 27.95 -9.76
N HIS A 122 -11.64 27.93 -9.55
CA HIS A 122 -10.84 26.72 -9.71
C HIS A 122 -10.95 25.85 -8.46
N ILE A 123 -11.45 24.63 -8.67
CA ILE A 123 -11.51 23.58 -7.65
C ILE A 123 -10.49 22.51 -8.00
N MET A 124 -9.61 22.20 -7.06
CA MET A 124 -8.65 21.11 -7.13
C MET A 124 -9.26 19.87 -6.51
N TYR A 125 -8.84 18.69 -6.97
CA TYR A 125 -9.30 17.44 -6.42
C TYR A 125 -8.21 16.39 -6.34
N LEU A 126 -8.37 15.50 -5.36
CA LEU A 126 -7.74 14.19 -5.26
C LEU A 126 -8.88 13.16 -5.23
N ALA A 127 -8.97 12.34 -6.27
CA ALA A 127 -9.92 11.26 -6.39
C ALA A 127 -9.25 9.93 -6.06
N LEU A 128 -9.93 9.10 -5.25
CA LEU A 128 -9.50 7.73 -4.93
C LEU A 128 -10.56 6.75 -5.38
N GLY A 129 -10.15 5.61 -5.95
CA GLY A 129 -11.03 4.55 -6.42
C GLY A 129 -10.32 3.20 -6.52
N GLY A 130 -10.94 2.27 -7.24
CA GLY A 130 -10.45 0.89 -7.35
C GLY A 130 -10.79 0.02 -6.12
N ASP A 131 -10.37 -1.23 -6.17
CA ASP A 131 -10.73 -2.25 -5.16
C ASP A 131 -9.93 -2.11 -3.86
N ALA A 132 -8.78 -1.43 -3.90
CA ALA A 132 -8.02 -1.14 -2.68
C ALA A 132 -8.80 -0.24 -1.71
N VAL A 133 -9.70 0.62 -2.21
CA VAL A 133 -10.61 1.40 -1.36
C VAL A 133 -11.80 0.50 -0.97
N GLN A 134 -11.70 -0.11 0.21
CA GLN A 134 -12.68 -1.07 0.72
C GLN A 134 -13.88 -0.38 1.37
N SER A 135 -13.62 0.66 2.16
CA SER A 135 -14.67 1.42 2.84
C SER A 135 -14.21 2.86 3.07
N ALA A 136 -15.13 3.81 2.94
CA ALA A 136 -14.87 5.20 3.19
C ALA A 136 -16.13 5.88 3.74
N LYS A 137 -15.97 6.76 4.72
CA LYS A 137 -17.08 7.55 5.26
C LYS A 137 -16.59 8.88 5.79
N VAL A 138 -17.35 9.93 5.51
CA VAL A 138 -17.20 11.23 6.15
C VAL A 138 -18.18 11.32 7.32
N VAL A 139 -17.67 11.58 8.52
CA VAL A 139 -18.48 11.75 9.73
C VAL A 139 -18.29 13.16 10.29
N ASN A 140 -19.34 13.71 10.89
CA ASN A 140 -19.25 14.91 11.71
C ASN A 140 -19.37 14.52 13.19
N TRP A 141 -18.54 15.12 14.02
CA TRP A 141 -18.53 14.95 15.47
C TRP A 141 -18.00 16.21 16.15
N GLN A 142 -18.12 16.28 17.48
CA GLN A 142 -17.61 17.38 18.29
C GLN A 142 -16.49 16.90 19.20
N MET A 143 -15.41 17.71 19.29
CA MET A 143 -14.37 17.57 20.31
C MET A 143 -14.99 17.57 21.72
N PRO A 144 -14.35 16.95 22.74
CA PRO A 144 -14.91 16.92 24.09
C PRO A 144 -14.87 18.32 24.74
N THR A 145 -15.58 18.48 25.86
CA THR A 145 -15.51 19.67 26.72
C THR A 145 -14.48 19.54 27.86
N SER A 146 -13.84 18.37 27.98
CA SER A 146 -12.84 18.07 28.99
C SER A 146 -11.72 17.22 28.39
N THR A 147 -10.52 17.29 28.98
CA THR A 147 -9.40 16.40 28.65
C THR A 147 -9.74 14.92 28.88
N GLY A 148 -8.98 14.03 28.25
CA GLY A 148 -9.14 12.59 28.35
C GLY A 148 -9.66 11.95 27.05
N ASN A 149 -10.13 10.72 27.17
CA ASN A 149 -10.52 9.93 26.00
C ASN A 149 -11.88 10.36 25.43
N LYS A 150 -11.94 10.48 24.11
CA LYS A 150 -13.18 10.70 23.34
C LYS A 150 -13.29 9.61 22.28
N VAL A 151 -14.29 8.76 22.42
CA VAL A 151 -14.65 7.77 21.41
C VAL A 151 -15.57 8.43 20.38
N VAL A 152 -15.23 8.27 19.10
CA VAL A 152 -16.05 8.63 17.94
C VAL A 152 -16.54 7.35 17.30
N THR A 153 -17.86 7.26 17.11
CA THR A 153 -18.56 6.09 16.57
C THR A 153 -19.36 6.47 15.33
N GLY A 154 -20.02 5.52 14.69
CA GLY A 154 -20.84 5.74 13.51
C GLY A 154 -20.06 5.75 12.21
N VAL A 155 -18.81 5.30 12.19
CA VAL A 155 -18.04 5.11 10.94
C VAL A 155 -18.54 3.86 10.19
N GLY A 156 -18.95 2.81 10.90
CA GLY A 156 -19.45 1.55 10.37
C GLY A 156 -18.38 0.53 10.02
N PHE A 157 -17.10 0.84 10.27
CA PHE A 157 -15.94 -0.04 10.06
C PHE A 157 -14.75 0.48 10.88
N GLU A 158 -13.74 -0.37 11.06
CA GLU A 158 -12.43 0.01 11.61
C GLU A 158 -11.57 0.69 10.54
N PRO A 159 -11.30 2.00 10.65
CA PRO A 159 -10.46 2.72 9.70
C PRO A 159 -9.00 2.29 9.78
N ASP A 160 -8.26 2.52 8.70
CA ASP A 160 -6.80 2.46 8.68
C ASP A 160 -6.20 3.89 8.59
N PHE A 161 -7.05 4.89 8.32
CA PHE A 161 -6.66 6.29 8.17
C PHE A 161 -7.83 7.23 8.46
N ILE A 162 -7.50 8.41 8.98
CA ILE A 162 -8.42 9.54 9.10
C ILE A 162 -7.80 10.85 8.60
N LEU A 163 -8.62 11.68 7.95
CA LEU A 163 -8.35 13.08 7.62
C LEU A 163 -9.42 13.96 8.24
N ASN A 164 -9.02 14.82 9.16
CA ASN A 164 -9.85 15.76 9.89
C ASN A 164 -9.79 17.15 9.28
N ALA A 165 -10.91 17.86 9.27
CA ALA A 165 -10.99 19.29 8.97
C ALA A 165 -11.93 20.01 9.96
N TRP A 166 -11.61 21.24 10.35
CA TRP A 166 -12.40 22.03 11.31
C TRP A 166 -12.22 23.54 11.16
N THR A 167 -13.07 24.31 11.83
CA THR A 167 -13.05 25.79 11.83
C THR A 167 -13.22 26.42 13.21
N ASN A 168 -12.90 25.77 14.33
CA ASN A 168 -12.96 26.40 15.67
C ASN A 168 -14.37 26.98 16.00
N VAL A 169 -15.44 26.26 15.66
CA VAL A 169 -16.85 26.63 15.95
C VAL A 169 -17.58 25.51 16.67
N THR A 170 -18.49 25.82 17.59
CA THR A 170 -19.31 24.85 18.32
C THR A 170 -20.72 24.67 17.73
N ASP A 171 -21.17 25.66 16.96
CA ASP A 171 -22.47 25.71 16.28
C ASP A 171 -22.74 24.46 15.44
N THR A 172 -24.01 24.16 15.27
CA THR A 172 -24.46 23.06 14.42
C THR A 172 -24.29 23.42 12.94
N ILE A 173 -23.87 22.46 12.14
CA ILE A 173 -23.74 22.61 10.68
C ILE A 173 -25.14 22.66 10.04
N PRO A 174 -25.40 23.53 9.04
CA PRO A 174 -24.46 24.51 8.46
C PRO A 174 -24.41 25.82 9.24
N PHE A 175 -23.25 26.47 9.26
CA PHE A 175 -23.07 27.81 9.83
C PHE A 175 -22.14 28.68 8.98
N SER A 176 -22.22 29.99 9.20
CA SER A 176 -21.29 31.00 8.70
C SER A 176 -21.14 32.05 9.80
N VAL A 177 -19.93 32.31 10.26
CA VAL A 177 -19.67 33.22 11.39
C VAL A 177 -18.37 34.00 11.22
N ALA A 178 -18.30 35.18 11.84
CA ALA A 178 -17.13 36.03 11.94
C ALA A 178 -15.93 35.34 12.62
N HIS A 179 -14.72 35.82 12.31
CA HIS A 179 -13.39 35.23 12.49
C HIS A 179 -13.11 34.08 11.52
N ALA A 180 -11.89 34.04 10.97
CA ALA A 180 -11.46 32.94 10.10
C ALA A 180 -10.69 31.91 10.93
N ALA A 181 -10.98 30.63 10.73
CA ALA A 181 -10.15 29.56 11.26
C ALA A 181 -10.20 28.37 10.31
N PHE A 182 -9.05 27.75 10.08
CA PHE A 182 -8.92 26.59 9.21
C PHE A 182 -7.98 25.59 9.88
N GLY A 183 -8.44 24.37 10.06
CA GLY A 183 -7.63 23.29 10.60
C GLY A 183 -7.72 22.03 9.78
N LEU A 184 -6.62 21.30 9.73
CA LEU A 184 -6.49 20.04 9.03
C LEU A 184 -5.59 19.11 9.86
N GLY A 185 -5.91 17.83 9.92
CA GLY A 185 -5.04 16.85 10.58
C GLY A 185 -5.25 15.45 10.05
N ALA A 186 -4.22 14.61 10.09
CA ALA A 186 -4.29 13.25 9.58
C ALA A 186 -3.63 12.27 10.56
N ALA A 187 -4.09 11.01 10.54
CA ALA A 187 -3.49 9.93 11.29
C ALA A 187 -3.65 8.58 10.57
N ASP A 188 -2.64 7.71 10.64
CA ASP A 188 -2.64 6.34 10.09
C ASP A 188 -2.61 5.26 11.20
N GLY A 189 -2.85 5.65 12.45
CA GLY A 189 -2.78 4.77 13.63
C GLY A 189 -1.39 4.69 14.27
N THR A 190 -0.34 5.09 13.56
CA THR A 190 1.04 5.12 14.07
C THR A 190 1.60 6.54 14.09
N ASN A 191 1.41 7.27 13.00
CA ASN A 191 1.85 8.64 12.77
C ASN A 191 0.64 9.57 12.68
N GLU A 192 0.85 10.81 13.09
CA GLU A 192 -0.17 11.85 12.97
C GLU A 192 0.45 13.23 12.80
N TRP A 193 -0.36 14.16 12.29
CA TRP A 193 -0.04 15.58 12.31
C TRP A 193 -1.32 16.41 12.28
N ALA A 194 -1.19 17.66 12.69
CA ALA A 194 -2.27 18.63 12.61
C ALA A 194 -1.71 20.03 12.39
N LEU A 195 -2.51 20.87 11.72
CA LEU A 195 -2.29 22.30 11.59
C LEU A 195 -3.55 23.09 11.91
N ASN A 196 -3.36 24.33 12.31
CA ASN A 196 -4.47 25.27 12.48
C ASN A 196 -3.99 26.69 12.19
N THR A 197 -4.87 27.49 11.60
CA THR A 197 -4.72 28.93 11.41
C THR A 197 -5.94 29.67 11.96
N LEU A 198 -5.74 30.90 12.42
CA LEU A 198 -6.76 31.75 13.02
C LEU A 198 -6.54 33.20 12.58
N ALA A 199 -7.63 33.93 12.30
CA ALA A 199 -7.62 35.37 12.06
C ALA A 199 -8.85 36.03 12.68
N ILE A 200 -8.65 37.16 13.34
CA ILE A 200 -9.68 37.85 14.08
C ILE A 200 -10.36 38.93 13.23
N ASP A 201 -11.69 38.85 13.19
CA ASP A 201 -12.61 39.84 12.64
C ASP A 201 -12.79 41.08 13.54
N ASP A 202 -13.20 42.19 12.94
CA ASP A 202 -13.57 43.44 13.61
C ASP A 202 -12.45 44.04 14.48
N VAL A 203 -11.17 43.89 14.12
CA VAL A 203 -10.04 44.53 14.83
C VAL A 203 -9.34 45.57 13.96
N THR A 204 -8.79 46.62 14.57
CA THR A 204 -8.12 47.72 13.83
C THR A 204 -6.74 47.35 13.31
N THR A 205 -6.12 46.36 13.94
CA THR A 205 -4.82 45.80 13.59
C THR A 205 -5.04 44.32 13.38
N THR A 206 -4.53 43.75 12.28
CA THR A 206 -4.67 42.32 12.03
C THR A 206 -4.10 41.50 13.18
N ASP A 207 -4.88 40.49 13.58
CA ASP A 207 -4.49 39.52 14.60
C ASP A 207 -4.66 38.13 13.99
N THR A 208 -3.54 37.52 13.60
CA THR A 208 -3.49 36.24 12.89
C THR A 208 -2.45 35.30 13.46
N GLN A 209 -2.78 34.02 13.54
CA GLN A 209 -1.97 32.97 14.14
C GLN A 209 -1.98 31.71 13.28
N ARG A 210 -0.95 30.89 13.46
CA ARG A 210 -0.86 29.54 12.91
C ARG A 210 -0.06 28.63 13.81
N GLY A 211 -0.23 27.32 13.64
CA GLY A 211 0.67 26.32 14.19
C GLY A 211 0.50 24.99 13.48
N GLN A 212 1.50 24.14 13.62
CA GLN A 212 1.46 22.75 13.18
C GLN A 212 2.21 21.87 14.19
N VAL A 213 1.81 20.60 14.28
CA VAL A 213 2.34 19.60 15.20
C VAL A 213 2.34 18.23 14.52
N THR A 214 3.18 17.31 15.01
CA THR A 214 3.36 15.94 14.50
C THR A 214 3.08 14.86 15.55
N ASP A 215 2.46 15.26 16.66
CA ASP A 215 2.12 14.41 17.80
C ASP A 215 0.63 14.55 18.21
N ALA A 216 -0.19 15.03 17.26
CA ALA A 216 -1.64 15.16 17.38
C ALA A 216 -2.27 15.29 15.99
N SER A 217 -3.49 14.79 15.82
CA SER A 217 -4.33 14.94 14.61
C SER A 217 -5.56 15.83 14.82
N ALA A 218 -5.70 16.42 16.02
CA ALA A 218 -6.63 17.50 16.35
C ALA A 218 -5.86 18.62 17.08
N PHE A 219 -5.80 19.83 16.50
CA PHE A 219 -4.97 20.92 17.02
C PHE A 219 -5.63 22.29 16.81
N LEU A 220 -5.48 23.19 17.79
CA LEU A 220 -6.04 24.54 17.69
C LEU A 220 -5.12 25.56 18.34
N VAL A 221 -4.96 26.70 17.68
CA VAL A 221 -4.21 27.85 18.19
C VAL A 221 -5.15 28.96 18.67
N ASN A 222 -4.76 29.62 19.76
CA ASN A 222 -5.47 30.77 20.33
C ASN A 222 -4.82 32.09 19.89
N THR A 223 -5.53 33.20 20.15
CA THR A 223 -5.05 34.56 19.83
C THR A 223 -3.80 34.98 20.61
N ASP A 224 -3.58 34.39 21.78
CA ASP A 224 -2.40 34.60 22.62
C ASP A 224 -1.20 33.72 22.26
N LEU A 225 -1.23 33.05 21.09
CA LEU A 225 -0.24 32.09 20.63
C LEU A 225 -0.07 30.88 21.57
N SER A 226 -1.11 30.53 22.32
CA SER A 226 -1.19 29.27 23.07
C SER A 226 -1.90 28.16 22.31
N VAL A 227 -1.75 26.92 22.79
CA VAL A 227 -2.46 25.74 22.27
C VAL A 227 -3.79 25.59 22.99
N GLY A 228 -4.89 25.84 22.28
CA GLY A 228 -6.25 25.75 22.84
C GLY A 228 -6.83 24.32 22.82
N VAL A 229 -6.51 23.54 21.80
CA VAL A 229 -6.89 22.13 21.73
C VAL A 229 -5.72 21.30 21.23
N LYS A 230 -5.51 20.14 21.84
CA LYS A 230 -4.58 19.14 21.38
C LYS A 230 -5.12 17.74 21.66
N GLY A 231 -5.39 16.98 20.60
CA GLY A 231 -5.88 15.61 20.66
C GLY A 231 -5.09 14.68 19.74
N SER A 232 -4.60 13.57 20.29
CA SER A 232 -3.89 12.51 19.58
C SER A 232 -4.77 11.28 19.39
N LEU A 233 -4.63 10.60 18.25
CA LEU A 233 -5.30 9.33 18.01
C LEU A 233 -4.70 8.25 18.94
N THR A 234 -5.54 7.51 19.66
CA THR A 234 -5.09 6.38 20.49
C THR A 234 -5.38 5.02 19.87
N SER A 235 -6.48 4.91 19.13
CA SER A 235 -6.86 3.65 18.49
C SER A 235 -7.87 3.88 17.36
N PHE A 236 -7.77 3.07 16.32
CA PHE A 236 -8.92 2.75 15.48
C PHE A 236 -9.76 1.67 16.17
N ASN A 237 -11.07 1.75 16.00
CA ASN A 237 -12.05 0.87 16.63
C ASN A 237 -12.99 0.30 15.56
N PRO A 238 -13.66 -0.84 15.77
CA PRO A 238 -14.58 -1.45 14.80
C PRO A 238 -15.67 -0.54 14.20
N ASP A 239 -16.05 0.54 14.86
CA ASP A 239 -17.05 1.52 14.39
C ASP A 239 -16.53 2.97 14.41
N GLY A 240 -15.22 3.17 14.42
CA GLY A 240 -14.63 4.51 14.39
C GLY A 240 -13.25 4.59 15.03
N PHE A 241 -13.06 5.51 15.98
CA PHE A 241 -11.74 5.82 16.53
C PHE A 241 -11.83 6.46 17.91
N THR A 242 -10.71 6.44 18.64
CA THR A 242 -10.59 7.07 19.96
C THR A 242 -9.48 8.11 19.92
N TYR A 243 -9.77 9.30 20.42
CA TYR A 243 -8.81 10.36 20.68
C TYR A 243 -8.48 10.44 22.18
N ASN A 244 -7.27 10.85 22.53
CA ASN A 244 -6.94 11.40 23.85
C ASN A 244 -6.65 12.90 23.74
N PHE A 245 -7.41 13.71 24.48
CA PHE A 245 -7.22 15.15 24.51
C PHE A 245 -6.43 15.59 25.75
N THR A 246 -5.34 16.32 25.53
CA THR A 246 -4.47 16.86 26.59
C THR A 246 -4.70 18.34 26.86
N SER A 247 -5.27 19.06 25.89
CA SER A 247 -5.75 20.43 26.03
C SER A 247 -7.11 20.56 25.35
N VAL A 248 -8.06 21.22 26.02
CA VAL A 248 -9.43 21.44 25.55
C VAL A 248 -9.94 22.75 26.12
N ILE A 249 -10.42 23.64 25.25
CA ILE A 249 -11.12 24.87 25.66
C ILE A 249 -12.59 24.88 25.25
N ASN A 250 -12.98 24.10 24.24
CA ASN A 250 -14.37 24.01 23.77
C ASN A 250 -14.62 22.77 22.91
N ALA A 251 -15.90 22.44 22.70
CA ALA A 251 -16.37 21.30 21.91
C ALA A 251 -16.55 21.65 20.42
N TYR A 252 -15.43 21.94 19.73
CA TYR A 252 -15.47 22.34 18.32
C TYR A 252 -15.93 21.22 17.38
N GLN A 253 -16.65 21.60 16.32
CA GLN A 253 -17.05 20.71 15.24
C GLN A 253 -15.84 20.23 14.43
N VAL A 254 -15.83 18.94 14.13
CA VAL A 254 -14.84 18.29 13.27
C VAL A 254 -15.57 17.48 12.22
N ILE A 255 -15.03 17.52 11.00
CA ILE A 255 -15.39 16.63 9.91
C ILE A 255 -14.21 15.67 9.73
N THR A 256 -14.49 14.37 9.66
CA THR A 256 -13.46 13.35 9.46
C THR A 256 -13.81 12.46 8.29
N LEU A 257 -12.94 12.37 7.29
CA LEU A 257 -12.91 11.28 6.34
C LEU A 257 -12.18 10.09 6.98
N ALA A 258 -12.88 8.99 7.18
CA ALA A 258 -12.31 7.69 7.56
C ALA A 258 -12.20 6.80 6.33
N LEU A 259 -11.06 6.09 6.19
CA LEU A 259 -10.76 5.23 5.05
C LEU A 259 -10.24 3.87 5.51
N LYS A 260 -10.60 2.83 4.77
CA LYS A 260 -10.08 1.46 4.93
C LYS A 260 -9.58 0.90 3.59
N GLY A 261 -8.43 0.24 3.61
CA GLY A 261 -7.97 -0.68 2.57
C GLY A 261 -6.67 -0.33 1.84
N PRO A 262 -6.44 0.92 1.36
CA PRO A 262 -5.19 1.27 0.72
C PRO A 262 -4.00 1.20 1.68
N ALA A 263 -2.78 1.04 1.16
CA ALA A 263 -1.59 1.27 1.97
C ALA A 263 -1.45 2.79 2.19
N ILE A 264 -1.22 3.20 3.44
CA ILE A 264 -1.25 4.62 3.84
C ILE A 264 -0.04 4.89 4.72
N GLN A 265 0.56 6.06 4.53
CA GLN A 265 1.60 6.57 5.41
C GLN A 265 1.36 8.06 5.65
N VAL A 266 1.33 8.44 6.92
CA VAL A 266 1.24 9.81 7.41
C VAL A 266 2.60 10.22 7.97
N GLY A 267 3.01 11.47 7.80
CA GLY A 267 4.24 11.95 8.44
C GLY A 267 4.55 13.40 8.15
N SER A 268 5.76 13.81 8.52
CA SER A 268 6.33 15.09 8.14
C SER A 268 7.78 14.95 7.68
N PHE A 269 8.27 15.96 6.99
CA PHE A 269 9.68 16.11 6.68
C PHE A 269 10.04 17.58 6.55
N THR A 270 11.33 17.88 6.66
CA THR A 270 11.84 19.24 6.46
C THR A 270 12.35 19.40 5.04
N LYS A 271 11.96 20.48 4.36
CA LYS A 271 12.45 20.83 3.02
C LYS A 271 13.97 21.11 3.05
N PRO A 272 14.69 20.92 1.92
CA PRO A 272 16.12 21.22 1.86
C PRO A 272 16.38 22.74 1.98
N THR A 273 17.51 23.11 2.56
CA THR A 273 17.94 24.52 2.74
C THR A 273 18.90 25.00 1.64
N LEU A 274 19.23 24.12 0.69
CA LEU A 274 20.06 24.46 -0.47
C LEU A 274 19.26 25.32 -1.45
N SER A 275 19.90 26.29 -2.09
CA SER A 275 19.29 27.01 -3.22
C SER A 275 18.90 26.04 -4.33
N ALA A 276 17.84 26.36 -5.07
CA ALA A 276 17.43 25.56 -6.23
C ALA A 276 18.58 25.41 -7.26
N PRO A 277 18.73 24.24 -7.91
CA PRO A 277 17.91 23.04 -7.74
C PRO A 277 18.19 22.31 -6.43
N ALA A 278 17.12 21.92 -5.72
CA ALA A 278 17.20 21.12 -4.49
C ALA A 278 16.11 20.04 -4.49
N GLY A 279 16.28 18.99 -3.69
CA GLY A 279 15.28 17.92 -3.60
C GLY A 279 15.31 17.20 -2.26
N LYS A 280 14.19 16.56 -1.93
CA LYS A 280 14.05 15.72 -0.75
C LYS A 280 13.30 14.45 -1.13
N ASP A 281 13.98 13.32 -0.96
CA ASP A 281 13.36 12.01 -1.01
C ASP A 281 12.75 11.69 0.36
N VAL A 282 11.54 11.13 0.33
CA VAL A 282 10.79 10.65 1.48
C VAL A 282 10.48 9.18 1.25
N ALA A 283 11.06 8.32 2.08
CA ALA A 283 10.87 6.88 2.00
C ALA A 283 9.43 6.51 2.39
N THR A 284 8.89 5.50 1.71
CA THR A 284 7.59 4.91 1.99
C THR A 284 7.69 3.40 2.06
N THR A 285 6.85 2.78 2.87
CA THR A 285 6.79 1.31 3.01
C THR A 285 6.02 0.62 1.88
N PHE A 286 5.68 1.36 0.82
CA PHE A 286 4.96 0.92 -0.38
C PHE A 286 5.29 1.85 -1.56
N ASP A 287 4.94 1.46 -2.79
CA ASP A 287 4.98 2.38 -3.94
C ASP A 287 3.83 3.39 -3.87
N PRO A 288 4.11 4.69 -3.71
CA PRO A 288 3.07 5.69 -3.64
C PRO A 288 2.42 5.90 -5.00
N LYS A 289 1.11 6.15 -4.99
CA LYS A 289 0.25 6.47 -6.14
C LYS A 289 -0.32 7.89 -6.07
N ALA A 290 -0.39 8.47 -4.89
CA ALA A 290 -0.70 9.88 -4.70
C ALA A 290 -0.16 10.38 -3.37
N VAL A 291 0.26 11.63 -3.34
CA VAL A 291 0.73 12.32 -2.13
C VAL A 291 -0.08 13.59 -1.97
N PHE A 292 -0.53 13.87 -0.75
CA PHE A 292 -1.07 15.16 -0.35
C PHE A 292 -0.10 15.83 0.62
N LEU A 293 0.13 17.12 0.44
CA LEU A 293 1.05 17.95 1.21
C LEU A 293 0.28 19.09 1.89
N ALA A 294 0.62 19.38 3.13
CA ALA A 294 0.11 20.50 3.88
C ALA A 294 1.23 21.18 4.67
N SER A 295 1.15 22.50 4.86
CA SER A 295 2.11 23.22 5.71
C SER A 295 1.56 24.58 6.12
N VAL A 296 1.95 25.05 7.30
CA VAL A 296 1.79 26.45 7.70
C VAL A 296 3.08 27.26 7.51
N MET A 297 4.02 26.72 6.73
CA MET A 297 5.24 27.37 6.23
C MET A 297 6.22 27.79 7.33
N ASN A 298 6.23 27.05 8.43
CA ASN A 298 7.17 27.23 9.53
C ASN A 298 8.29 26.22 9.50
N THR A 299 9.41 26.58 10.15
CA THR A 299 10.32 25.57 10.67
C THR A 299 9.62 24.77 11.76
N ALA A 300 9.94 23.48 11.87
CA ALA A 300 9.37 22.59 12.89
C ALA A 300 9.48 23.24 14.28
N GLN A 301 8.34 23.43 14.93
CA GLN A 301 8.25 24.08 16.23
C GLN A 301 7.01 23.60 16.98
N ALA A 302 7.09 23.51 18.30
CA ALA A 302 5.97 23.11 19.15
C ALA A 302 5.00 24.26 19.46
N ALA A 303 5.46 25.51 19.35
CA ALA A 303 4.68 26.70 19.71
C ALA A 303 3.98 27.30 18.48
N PRO A 304 2.74 27.81 18.64
CA PRO A 304 2.11 28.67 17.64
C PRO A 304 2.94 29.91 17.30
N ALA A 305 2.74 30.46 16.11
CA ALA A 305 3.36 31.70 15.64
C ALA A 305 2.32 32.65 15.05
N ALA A 306 2.61 33.95 15.10
CA ALA A 306 1.82 34.98 14.43
C ALA A 306 1.93 34.88 12.91
N HIS A 307 0.94 35.40 12.16
CA HIS A 307 0.66 35.28 10.71
C HIS A 307 -0.21 34.08 10.34
N TRP A 308 -1.15 34.27 9.41
CA TRP A 308 -1.92 33.20 8.77
C TRP A 308 -1.14 32.70 7.56
N ARG A 309 -0.85 31.40 7.48
CA ARG A 309 -0.32 30.77 6.28
C ARG A 309 -0.82 29.34 6.20
N VAL A 310 -1.35 28.95 5.06
CA VAL A 310 -1.65 27.56 4.77
C VAL A 310 -1.42 27.28 3.30
N GLY A 311 -0.62 26.25 3.04
CA GLY A 311 -0.44 25.65 1.73
C GLY A 311 -1.02 24.26 1.73
N LEU A 312 -1.82 23.94 0.73
CA LEU A 312 -2.35 22.60 0.47
C LEU A 312 -1.99 22.21 -0.96
N GLY A 313 -1.51 21.00 -1.18
CA GLY A 313 -1.29 20.51 -2.53
C GLY A 313 -1.27 19.00 -2.61
N ALA A 314 -1.29 18.49 -3.83
CA ALA A 314 -1.23 17.07 -4.08
C ALA A 314 -0.55 16.76 -5.41
N SER A 315 -0.10 15.51 -5.56
CA SER A 315 0.37 14.97 -6.84
C SER A 315 0.03 13.49 -6.96
N ASP A 316 -0.32 13.05 -8.18
CA ASP A 316 -0.43 11.62 -8.56
C ASP A 316 0.81 11.15 -9.35
N GLY A 317 1.90 11.92 -9.31
CA GLY A 317 3.13 11.69 -10.07
C GLY A 317 3.08 12.17 -11.52
N THR A 318 1.90 12.46 -12.06
CA THR A 318 1.70 13.02 -13.42
C THR A 318 1.12 14.43 -13.37
N ASN A 319 0.18 14.65 -12.46
CA ASN A 319 -0.55 15.89 -12.25
C ASN A 319 -0.26 16.38 -10.84
N GLN A 320 -0.12 17.69 -10.69
CA GLN A 320 0.09 18.31 -9.39
C GLN A 320 -0.67 19.62 -9.27
N ARG A 321 -1.20 19.90 -8.09
CA ARG A 321 -2.01 21.09 -7.82
C ARG A 321 -1.67 21.61 -6.44
N ALA A 322 -1.56 22.91 -6.30
CA ALA A 322 -1.40 23.54 -5.00
C ALA A 322 -2.26 24.79 -4.85
N THR A 323 -2.58 25.10 -3.61
CA THR A 323 -3.16 26.37 -3.18
C THR A 323 -2.35 26.90 -2.02
N LEU A 324 -2.29 28.22 -1.92
CA LEU A 324 -1.59 28.92 -0.87
C LEU A 324 -2.41 30.13 -0.47
N THR A 325 -2.54 30.36 0.83
CA THR A 325 -3.14 31.58 1.39
C THR A 325 -2.28 32.14 2.50
N THR A 326 -2.25 33.47 2.61
CA THR A 326 -1.43 34.17 3.59
C THR A 326 -2.15 35.42 4.09
N ASP A 327 -1.93 35.79 5.34
CA ASP A 327 -2.25 37.11 5.89
C ASP A 327 -1.24 37.51 6.97
N ARG A 328 -0.91 38.81 7.02
CA ARG A 328 0.12 39.32 7.93
C ARG A 328 -0.47 39.77 9.27
N ASN A 329 0.15 39.37 10.36
CA ASN A 329 -0.17 39.82 11.70
C ASN A 329 0.33 41.24 12.00
N ALA A 330 -0.30 41.90 12.97
CA ALA A 330 0.12 43.18 13.55
C ALA A 330 0.23 44.34 12.55
N ARG A 331 -0.54 44.31 11.46
CA ARG A 331 -0.57 45.37 10.45
C ARG A 331 -1.83 46.22 10.62
N ALA A 332 -1.66 47.54 10.61
CA ALA A 332 -2.80 48.47 10.64
C ALA A 332 -3.57 48.37 9.32
N TYR A 333 -4.88 48.17 9.41
CA TYR A 333 -5.75 47.86 8.26
C TYR A 333 -5.90 49.05 7.27
N PHE A 334 -5.54 50.27 7.70
CA PHE A 334 -5.70 51.51 6.92
C PHE A 334 -4.51 51.85 6.00
N THR A 335 -3.37 51.17 6.12
CA THR A 335 -2.09 51.69 5.59
C THR A 335 -1.48 50.95 4.40
N SER A 336 -2.05 49.83 3.94
CA SER A 336 -1.45 49.07 2.83
C SER A 336 -2.40 48.05 2.19
N SER A 337 -2.49 48.05 0.86
CA SER A 337 -3.04 46.92 0.10
C SER A 337 -2.13 45.69 0.22
N GLY A 338 -2.70 44.48 0.13
CA GLY A 338 -1.93 43.23 0.09
C GLY A 338 -1.60 42.60 1.45
N MET A 339 -2.46 42.76 2.46
CA MET A 339 -2.30 42.09 3.75
C MET A 339 -2.57 40.59 3.62
N ALA A 340 -3.74 40.24 3.07
CA ALA A 340 -4.16 38.88 2.79
C ALA A 340 -4.06 38.56 1.29
N ALA A 341 -3.57 37.38 0.94
CA ALA A 341 -3.42 36.97 -0.44
C ALA A 341 -3.63 35.48 -0.63
N ARG A 342 -3.82 35.10 -1.90
CA ARG A 342 -4.02 33.72 -2.31
C ARG A 342 -3.39 33.41 -3.66
N LEU A 343 -3.05 32.14 -3.84
CA LEU A 343 -2.54 31.54 -5.06
C LEU A 343 -3.20 30.18 -5.27
N SER A 344 -3.37 29.82 -6.53
CA SER A 344 -3.72 28.47 -7.01
C SER A 344 -2.77 28.13 -8.14
N THR A 345 -2.21 26.93 -8.17
CA THR A 345 -1.27 26.48 -9.20
C THR A 345 -1.63 25.11 -9.74
N ASP A 346 -1.26 24.87 -11.00
CA ASP A 346 -1.35 23.58 -11.67
C ASP A 346 -0.01 22.99 -12.09
N ASN A 347 1.07 23.68 -11.72
CA ASN A 347 2.43 23.36 -12.06
C ASN A 347 3.30 23.05 -10.84
N SER A 348 2.74 22.99 -9.64
CA SER A 348 3.43 22.64 -8.39
C SER A 348 2.57 21.79 -7.46
N ALA A 349 3.21 20.95 -6.66
CA ALA A 349 2.59 20.18 -5.57
C ALA A 349 2.73 20.90 -4.22
N PHE A 350 3.64 21.87 -4.11
CA PHE A 350 3.90 22.65 -2.92
C PHE A 350 4.34 24.07 -3.29
N GLU A 351 3.84 25.05 -2.54
CA GLU A 351 4.21 26.47 -2.64
C GLU A 351 4.50 27.01 -1.24
N LYS A 352 5.51 27.87 -1.11
CA LYS A 352 5.80 28.64 0.10
C LYS A 352 5.79 30.13 -0.24
N ASP A 353 5.13 30.95 0.57
CA ASP A 353 5.10 32.41 0.40
C ASP A 353 6.41 33.09 0.86
N ASP A 354 6.64 34.30 0.33
CA ASP A 354 7.72 35.23 0.71
C ASP A 354 7.48 35.95 2.06
N ASN A 355 6.36 35.69 2.76
CA ASN A 355 5.86 36.46 3.92
C ASN A 355 5.44 37.91 3.58
N ASP A 356 6.29 38.54 2.77
CA ASP A 356 6.36 39.80 2.10
C ASP A 356 5.37 40.03 0.94
N ASN A 357 5.78 39.65 -0.27
CA ASN A 357 5.40 40.41 -1.47
C ASN A 357 4.56 39.66 -2.51
N LYS A 358 3.56 38.87 -2.10
CA LYS A 358 2.77 38.02 -3.02
C LYS A 358 3.69 37.30 -4.02
N ALA A 359 4.72 36.66 -3.49
CA ALA A 359 5.74 35.95 -4.25
C ALA A 359 5.97 34.58 -3.60
N SER A 360 6.40 33.62 -4.41
CA SER A 360 6.77 32.29 -3.94
C SER A 360 8.26 32.23 -3.64
N GLU A 361 8.62 31.74 -2.45
CA GLU A 361 10.00 31.50 -1.99
C GLU A 361 10.46 30.05 -2.20
N ALA A 362 9.51 29.13 -2.31
CA ALA A 362 9.80 27.75 -2.65
C ALA A 362 8.66 27.16 -3.50
N VAL A 363 9.02 26.60 -4.66
CA VAL A 363 8.08 26.00 -5.62
C VAL A 363 8.47 24.54 -5.82
N GLY A 364 7.68 23.63 -5.26
CA GLY A 364 7.96 22.20 -5.23
C GLY A 364 7.14 21.43 -6.27
N THR A 365 7.81 20.60 -7.08
CA THR A 365 7.21 19.59 -7.96
C THR A 365 7.44 18.19 -7.39
N LEU A 366 6.51 17.26 -7.63
CA LEU A 366 6.55 15.95 -6.98
C LEU A 366 6.60 14.82 -7.99
N SER A 367 7.53 13.89 -7.78
CA SER A 367 7.66 12.63 -8.55
C SER A 367 7.50 11.42 -7.64
N LEU A 368 6.83 10.40 -8.13
CA LEU A 368 6.66 9.11 -7.44
C LEU A 368 7.72 8.14 -7.92
N GLY A 369 8.28 7.36 -7.01
CA GLY A 369 9.29 6.35 -7.30
C GLY A 369 9.03 5.08 -6.50
N THR A 370 9.89 4.09 -6.70
CA THR A 370 9.79 2.83 -5.98
C THR A 370 10.11 3.04 -4.49
N GLY A 371 9.18 2.71 -3.60
CA GLY A 371 9.33 2.85 -2.15
C GLY A 371 9.59 4.28 -1.65
N LYS A 372 9.25 5.30 -2.46
CA LYS A 372 9.45 6.71 -2.09
C LYS A 372 8.67 7.68 -2.96
N PHE A 373 8.57 8.93 -2.49
CA PHE A 373 8.31 10.08 -3.35
C PHE A 373 9.41 11.13 -3.16
N SER A 374 9.58 11.99 -4.17
CA SER A 374 10.57 13.07 -4.14
C SER A 374 9.88 14.42 -4.34
N LEU A 375 10.09 15.35 -3.42
CA LEU A 375 9.72 16.75 -3.59
C LEU A 375 10.94 17.52 -4.08
N ASN A 376 10.85 18.08 -5.28
CA ASN A 376 11.94 18.76 -5.98
C ASN A 376 11.63 20.24 -6.16
N PHE A 377 12.62 21.08 -5.94
CA PHE A 377 12.55 22.53 -6.11
C PHE A 377 13.46 22.94 -7.27
N PRO A 378 12.98 22.91 -8.52
CA PRO A 378 13.84 23.02 -9.70
C PRO A 378 14.41 24.42 -9.92
N SER A 379 13.63 25.47 -9.63
CA SER A 379 13.99 26.86 -9.93
C SER A 379 13.96 27.80 -8.73
N THR A 380 13.18 27.47 -7.69
CA THR A 380 12.91 28.38 -6.57
C THR A 380 12.89 27.60 -5.26
N ASN A 381 13.88 27.85 -4.41
CA ASN A 381 13.94 27.34 -3.04
C ASN A 381 14.74 28.32 -2.17
N ASP A 382 14.14 28.77 -1.08
CA ASP A 382 14.81 29.56 -0.07
C ASP A 382 15.58 28.69 0.93
N ALA A 383 16.41 29.31 1.77
CA ALA A 383 17.25 28.59 2.73
C ALA A 383 16.52 28.16 4.02
N THR A 384 15.22 28.47 4.19
CA THR A 384 14.48 28.12 5.40
C THR A 384 14.15 26.63 5.44
N ALA A 385 14.36 26.00 6.58
CA ALA A 385 14.04 24.60 6.81
C ALA A 385 12.55 24.42 7.16
N THR A 386 11.66 24.66 6.19
CA THR A 386 10.21 24.55 6.36
C THR A 386 9.77 23.09 6.55
N GLU A 387 8.95 22.83 7.57
CA GLU A 387 8.33 21.53 7.81
C GLU A 387 7.07 21.37 6.94
N ILE A 388 7.02 20.24 6.23
CA ILE A 388 5.95 19.84 5.33
C ILE A 388 5.32 18.57 5.89
N LEU A 389 4.02 18.61 6.07
CA LEU A 389 3.19 17.49 6.50
C LEU A 389 2.69 16.76 5.27
N TYR A 390 2.54 15.43 5.35
CA TYR A 390 2.03 14.65 4.23
C TYR A 390 1.18 13.47 4.68
N PHE A 391 0.32 13.04 3.76
CA PHE A 391 -0.13 11.66 3.70
C PHE A 391 0.03 11.15 2.27
N THR A 392 0.28 9.85 2.12
CA THR A 392 0.46 9.21 0.83
C THR A 392 -0.30 7.89 0.78
N PHE A 393 -0.81 7.55 -0.41
CA PHE A 393 -1.54 6.33 -0.67
C PHE A 393 -0.76 5.44 -1.64
N GLY A 394 -0.81 4.13 -1.44
CA GLY A 394 -0.25 3.16 -2.36
C GLY A 394 -1.02 1.84 -2.37
N GLU A 395 -0.49 0.88 -3.13
CA GLU A 395 -1.04 -0.46 -3.17
C GLU A 395 -0.53 -1.28 -1.98
N GLY A 396 -1.45 -1.90 -1.22
CA GLY A 396 -1.08 -2.86 -0.19
C GLY A 396 -0.57 -4.16 -0.84
N GLY A 397 0.65 -4.57 -0.51
CA GLY A 397 1.21 -5.85 -0.97
C GLY A 397 2.72 -5.90 -1.14
N THR A 398 3.40 -4.76 -1.16
CA THR A 398 4.86 -4.72 -1.33
C THR A 398 5.45 -4.10 -0.07
N ILE A 399 6.14 -4.90 0.74
CA ILE A 399 6.88 -4.43 1.92
C ILE A 399 8.19 -3.84 1.43
N TYR A 400 8.64 -2.72 2.00
CA TYR A 400 9.94 -2.10 1.70
C TYR A 400 10.74 -1.96 2.99
N ASP A 401 12.05 -2.04 2.89
CA ASP A 401 12.93 -1.70 4.01
C ASP A 401 12.86 -0.18 4.26
N GLU A 402 12.50 0.22 5.48
CA GLU A 402 12.32 1.63 5.88
C GLU A 402 13.61 2.47 5.77
N THR A 403 14.78 1.82 5.76
CA THR A 403 16.09 2.45 5.68
C THR A 403 16.52 2.68 4.24
N THR A 404 16.19 1.75 3.33
CA THR A 404 16.71 1.77 1.95
C THR A 404 15.66 2.10 0.89
N GLY A 405 14.36 1.93 1.18
CA GLY A 405 13.28 2.13 0.19
C GLY A 405 13.29 1.09 -0.94
N GLU A 406 14.00 -0.03 -0.77
CA GLU A 406 14.03 -1.12 -1.75
C GLU A 406 12.83 -2.08 -1.55
N GLN A 407 12.27 -2.57 -2.66
CA GLN A 407 11.22 -3.59 -2.65
C GLN A 407 11.70 -4.85 -1.94
N VAL A 408 11.03 -5.28 -0.89
CA VAL A 408 11.16 -6.63 -0.32
C VAL A 408 10.34 -7.60 -1.20
N ILE A 409 10.69 -7.71 -2.49
CA ILE A 409 10.26 -8.85 -3.30
C ILE A 409 11.34 -9.93 -3.14
N LYS A 410 11.05 -10.96 -2.35
CA LYS A 410 11.81 -12.23 -2.30
C LYS A 410 13.34 -12.07 -2.12
N ALA A 411 13.76 -11.58 -0.97
CA ALA A 411 15.09 -11.87 -0.44
C ALA A 411 15.05 -11.83 1.10
N VAL A 412 14.39 -12.82 1.71
CA VAL A 412 14.94 -13.27 3.00
C VAL A 412 16.19 -14.07 2.64
N LEU A 413 17.22 -13.94 3.48
CA LEU A 413 18.48 -14.67 3.49
C LEU A 413 19.68 -13.96 2.85
N SER A 414 20.15 -12.93 3.55
CA SER A 414 21.53 -13.00 4.03
C SER A 414 21.54 -13.02 5.57
N GLY A 415 21.82 -14.20 6.15
CA GLY A 415 22.43 -14.26 7.48
C GLY A 415 21.61 -14.73 8.69
N ILE A 416 20.60 -15.59 8.56
CA ILE A 416 19.98 -16.19 9.76
C ILE A 416 19.84 -17.72 9.61
N GLY A 417 20.62 -18.46 10.38
CA GLY A 417 20.66 -19.93 10.42
C GLY A 417 19.52 -20.58 11.22
N LYS A 418 18.28 -20.10 11.11
CA LYS A 418 17.11 -20.77 11.70
C LYS A 418 15.81 -20.36 11.02
N ALA A 419 15.05 -21.34 10.54
CA ALA A 419 13.74 -21.17 9.92
C ALA A 419 12.73 -20.62 10.94
N THR A 420 11.91 -19.65 10.53
CA THR A 420 10.79 -19.11 11.32
C THR A 420 9.49 -19.32 10.54
N TYR A 421 8.48 -19.87 11.22
CA TYR A 421 7.15 -20.19 10.69
C TYR A 421 6.35 -18.92 10.39
N LEU A 422 5.70 -18.84 9.23
CA LEU A 422 4.89 -17.69 8.79
C LEU A 422 3.41 -18.06 8.59
N GLY A 423 2.78 -18.60 9.63
CA GLY A 423 1.32 -18.51 9.88
C GLY A 423 0.36 -19.19 8.88
N THR A 424 -0.85 -19.48 9.38
CA THR A 424 -1.94 -20.13 8.65
C THR A 424 -2.99 -19.12 8.20
N SER A 425 -3.01 -18.78 6.90
CA SER A 425 -4.23 -18.24 6.29
C SER A 425 -4.37 -18.71 4.85
N GLY A 426 -5.10 -19.81 4.65
CA GLY A 426 -5.93 -20.08 3.46
C GLY A 426 -5.32 -19.98 2.06
N THR A 427 -4.00 -19.93 1.90
CA THR A 427 -3.36 -19.86 0.59
C THR A 427 -1.98 -20.49 0.67
N VAL A 428 -1.78 -21.56 -0.11
CA VAL A 428 -0.55 -22.33 -0.38
C VAL A 428 0.69 -21.91 0.44
N PRO A 429 1.09 -22.66 1.48
CA PRO A 429 2.35 -22.40 2.15
C PRO A 429 3.51 -22.77 1.20
N ILE A 430 4.35 -21.79 0.87
CA ILE A 430 5.62 -22.00 0.17
C ILE A 430 6.73 -21.98 1.22
N LEU A 431 7.31 -23.14 1.52
CA LEU A 431 8.48 -23.25 2.39
C LEU A 431 9.74 -23.29 1.52
N ALA A 432 10.49 -22.18 1.49
CA ALA A 432 11.78 -22.10 0.82
C ALA A 432 12.91 -22.18 1.85
N ILE A 433 13.80 -23.17 1.71
CA ILE A 433 14.98 -23.33 2.56
C ILE A 433 16.20 -22.96 1.73
N SER A 434 17.01 -22.00 2.17
CA SER A 434 18.32 -21.74 1.56
C SER A 434 19.41 -21.62 2.62
N GLY A 435 20.59 -22.16 2.31
CA GLY A 435 21.84 -21.80 2.99
C GLY A 435 22.10 -22.50 4.33
N GLY A 436 22.51 -23.76 4.26
CA GLY A 436 23.18 -24.50 5.34
C GLY A 436 23.85 -25.73 4.74
N THR A 437 24.94 -26.21 5.34
CA THR A 437 25.54 -27.51 4.95
C THR A 437 24.52 -28.64 5.13
N ASP A 438 23.67 -28.54 6.16
CA ASP A 438 22.71 -29.58 6.52
C ASP A 438 21.32 -28.95 6.70
N GLY A 439 20.33 -29.37 5.89
CA GLY A 439 18.95 -28.89 5.97
C GLY A 439 17.99 -29.96 6.50
N LEU A 440 17.27 -29.66 7.58
CA LEU A 440 16.16 -30.47 8.10
C LEU A 440 14.84 -29.69 7.91
N ALA A 441 13.88 -30.28 7.22
CA ALA A 441 12.55 -29.73 7.00
C ALA A 441 11.48 -30.65 7.60
N PHE A 442 10.60 -30.08 8.43
CA PHE A 442 9.42 -30.75 8.98
C PHE A 442 8.18 -29.95 8.59
N ASP A 443 7.17 -30.61 8.03
CA ASP A 443 5.84 -30.05 7.78
C ASP A 443 4.76 -30.99 8.35
N GLU A 444 3.86 -30.43 9.16
CA GLU A 444 2.77 -31.11 9.89
C GLU A 444 1.46 -30.34 9.62
N LEU A 445 1.16 -30.06 8.34
CA LEU A 445 0.01 -29.27 7.91
C LEU A 445 -1.01 -30.08 7.12
N ASP A 446 -2.27 -30.04 7.56
CA ASP A 446 -3.42 -30.46 6.76
C ASP A 446 -3.68 -29.44 5.63
N GLY A 447 -3.36 -29.79 4.38
CA GLY A 447 -3.59 -28.92 3.23
C GLY A 447 -3.31 -29.54 1.85
N ASP A 448 -3.90 -28.97 0.80
CA ASP A 448 -3.98 -29.55 -0.56
C ASP A 448 -2.66 -29.51 -1.38
N LEU A 449 -1.68 -28.65 -1.04
CA LEU A 449 -0.42 -28.52 -1.80
C LEU A 449 0.74 -27.93 -0.97
N THR A 450 1.81 -28.71 -0.78
CA THR A 450 3.10 -28.25 -0.21
C THR A 450 4.18 -28.22 -1.31
N ILE A 451 4.88 -27.08 -1.44
CA ILE A 451 6.01 -26.92 -2.37
C ILE A 451 7.29 -26.71 -1.56
N LEU A 452 8.20 -27.70 -1.60
CA LEU A 452 9.53 -27.61 -1.02
C LEU A 452 10.55 -27.27 -2.13
N THR A 453 11.24 -26.13 -2.00
CA THR A 453 12.34 -25.76 -2.90
C THR A 453 13.60 -25.44 -2.09
N GLN A 454 14.68 -26.18 -2.35
CA GLN A 454 16.02 -25.87 -1.87
C GLN A 454 16.92 -25.48 -3.03
N THR A 455 17.64 -24.37 -2.91
CA THR A 455 18.46 -23.83 -4.02
C THR A 455 19.94 -24.23 -3.92
N ALA A 456 20.42 -24.68 -2.75
CA ALA A 456 21.79 -25.18 -2.50
C ALA A 456 21.92 -25.92 -1.14
N GLY A 457 22.80 -26.93 -1.05
CA GLY A 457 23.14 -27.70 0.17
C GLY A 457 23.91 -29.01 -0.17
N THR A 458 24.64 -29.61 0.79
CA THR A 458 25.30 -30.91 0.61
C THR A 458 24.35 -32.07 0.91
N ASP A 459 23.59 -31.98 2.02
CA ASP A 459 22.70 -33.04 2.50
C ASP A 459 21.28 -32.50 2.78
N LEU A 460 20.23 -33.23 2.35
CA LEU A 460 18.83 -32.92 2.63
C LEU A 460 18.10 -34.10 3.28
N GLN A 461 17.41 -33.81 4.39
CA GLN A 461 16.39 -34.70 4.98
C GLN A 461 15.05 -33.96 5.09
N ALA A 462 14.03 -34.47 4.38
CA ALA A 462 12.66 -33.95 4.46
C ALA A 462 11.70 -35.02 4.96
N PHE A 463 10.87 -34.63 5.94
CA PHE A 463 9.77 -35.43 6.48
C PHE A 463 8.46 -34.65 6.28
N SER A 464 7.45 -35.30 5.72
CA SER A 464 6.12 -34.72 5.46
C SER A 464 5.04 -35.73 5.81
N GLU A 465 4.15 -35.34 6.72
CA GLU A 465 2.90 -36.03 7.04
C GLU A 465 1.76 -35.15 6.48
N THR A 466 1.37 -35.35 5.23
CA THR A 466 0.32 -34.52 4.59
C THR A 466 -0.73 -35.37 3.88
N SER A 467 -2.01 -35.07 4.07
CA SER A 467 -3.11 -35.76 3.37
C SER A 467 -3.33 -35.28 1.92
N GLY A 468 -2.47 -34.43 1.37
CA GLY A 468 -2.64 -33.71 0.09
C GLY A 468 -1.64 -34.07 -1.02
N LEU A 469 -1.55 -33.23 -2.07
CA LEU A 469 -0.62 -33.39 -3.19
C LEU A 469 0.75 -32.79 -2.83
N ALA A 470 1.83 -33.57 -2.88
CA ALA A 470 3.18 -33.08 -2.55
C ALA A 470 4.02 -32.84 -3.82
N LEU A 471 4.59 -31.64 -3.96
CA LEU A 471 5.58 -31.32 -4.99
C LEU A 471 6.93 -31.02 -4.34
N VAL A 472 7.85 -31.97 -4.42
CA VAL A 472 9.21 -31.84 -3.88
C VAL A 472 10.17 -31.50 -5.02
N LYS A 473 10.82 -30.32 -4.95
CA LYS A 473 11.89 -29.93 -5.86
C LYS A 473 13.23 -30.02 -5.14
N ALA A 474 13.99 -31.06 -5.47
CA ALA A 474 15.31 -31.32 -4.92
C ALA A 474 16.35 -30.24 -5.31
N PRO A 475 17.41 -30.04 -4.50
CA PRO A 475 18.51 -29.13 -4.82
C PRO A 475 19.24 -29.55 -6.10
N LEU A 476 19.84 -28.56 -6.78
CA LEU A 476 20.44 -28.72 -8.12
C LEU A 476 21.81 -29.44 -8.13
N THR A 477 22.46 -29.64 -6.97
CA THR A 477 23.88 -30.06 -6.89
C THR A 477 24.29 -30.78 -5.58
N GLY A 478 23.41 -31.54 -4.91
CA GLY A 478 23.72 -32.21 -3.62
C GLY A 478 24.41 -33.58 -3.75
N THR A 479 25.05 -34.07 -2.67
CA THR A 479 25.77 -35.36 -2.63
C THR A 479 24.83 -36.50 -2.19
N ASP A 480 24.14 -36.36 -1.05
CA ASP A 480 23.25 -37.37 -0.49
C ASP A 480 21.84 -36.80 -0.17
N GLN A 481 20.76 -37.50 -0.55
CA GLN A 481 19.39 -37.07 -0.27
C GLN A 481 18.52 -38.21 0.29
N THR A 482 17.83 -37.96 1.41
CA THR A 482 16.85 -38.89 2.01
C THR A 482 15.51 -38.19 2.20
N ASN A 483 14.44 -38.73 1.62
CA ASN A 483 13.09 -38.18 1.78
C ASN A 483 12.11 -39.27 2.24
N VAL A 484 11.31 -38.96 3.26
CA VAL A 484 10.23 -39.81 3.76
C VAL A 484 8.93 -39.03 3.64
N THR A 485 7.91 -39.62 3.05
CA THR A 485 6.61 -38.97 2.83
C THR A 485 5.47 -39.93 3.13
N GLU A 486 4.52 -39.49 3.95
CA GLU A 486 3.20 -40.11 4.08
C GLU A 486 2.21 -39.23 3.31
N SER A 487 1.81 -39.62 2.08
CA SER A 487 0.88 -38.84 1.27
C SER A 487 -0.37 -39.62 0.86
N GLY A 488 -1.54 -38.97 0.92
CA GLY A 488 -2.82 -39.58 0.62
C GLY A 488 -3.26 -39.58 -0.85
N LEU A 489 -2.65 -38.78 -1.74
CA LEU A 489 -3.25 -38.50 -3.06
C LEU A 489 -2.33 -38.55 -4.29
N ALA A 490 -1.08 -38.08 -4.23
CA ALA A 490 -0.02 -38.33 -5.23
C ALA A 490 1.23 -37.48 -4.95
N THR A 491 2.41 -38.04 -5.20
CA THR A 491 3.70 -37.33 -5.14
C THR A 491 4.24 -37.11 -6.56
N ILE A 492 4.57 -35.86 -6.93
CA ILE A 492 5.28 -35.53 -8.18
C ILE A 492 6.72 -35.16 -7.83
N ARG A 493 7.70 -35.90 -8.36
CA ARG A 493 9.13 -35.69 -8.09
C ARG A 493 9.84 -35.19 -9.35
N ALA A 494 10.63 -34.12 -9.23
CA ALA A 494 11.49 -33.62 -10.30
C ALA A 494 12.92 -33.42 -9.75
N LEU A 495 13.80 -34.38 -10.01
CA LEU A 495 15.20 -34.35 -9.56
C LEU A 495 16.11 -33.79 -10.65
N LEU A 496 16.95 -32.82 -10.30
CA LEU A 496 18.02 -32.29 -11.14
C LEU A 496 19.36 -32.49 -10.42
N ALA A 497 20.12 -33.50 -10.86
CA ALA A 497 21.52 -33.82 -10.55
C ALA A 497 21.93 -34.02 -9.07
N GLY A 498 22.44 -35.21 -8.75
CA GLY A 498 23.06 -35.62 -7.48
C GLY A 498 23.62 -37.05 -7.58
N GLU A 499 24.61 -37.41 -6.77
CA GLU A 499 25.32 -38.71 -6.86
C GLU A 499 24.44 -39.86 -6.30
N ASP A 500 23.83 -39.75 -5.10
CA ASP A 500 23.05 -40.84 -4.47
C ASP A 500 21.67 -40.38 -3.90
N PHE A 501 20.59 -41.14 -4.15
CA PHE A 501 19.21 -40.85 -3.67
C PHE A 501 18.52 -42.07 -3.02
N LYS A 502 17.86 -41.85 -1.86
CA LYS A 502 16.95 -42.82 -1.20
C LYS A 502 15.59 -42.23 -0.88
N GLY A 503 14.51 -42.89 -1.31
CA GLY A 503 13.13 -42.46 -1.03
C GLY A 503 12.26 -43.57 -0.45
N PHE A 504 11.44 -43.24 0.55
CA PHE A 504 10.43 -44.11 1.17
C PHE A 504 9.04 -43.43 1.13
N ASP A 505 7.98 -44.19 0.78
CA ASP A 505 6.60 -43.71 0.67
C ASP A 505 5.62 -44.73 1.29
N GLU A 506 4.83 -44.33 2.31
CA GLU A 506 4.09 -45.27 3.18
C GLU A 506 2.55 -45.28 2.98
N THR A 507 1.96 -44.76 1.89
CA THR A 507 0.47 -44.73 1.81
C THR A 507 -0.22 -44.98 0.45
N ALA A 508 -1.51 -45.32 0.53
CA ALA A 508 -2.36 -45.80 -0.57
C ALA A 508 -2.76 -44.69 -1.57
N GLY A 509 -1.85 -44.33 -2.48
CA GLY A 509 -2.07 -43.36 -3.56
C GLY A 509 -1.33 -43.72 -4.85
N ALA A 510 -1.65 -43.06 -5.97
CA ALA A 510 -0.94 -43.24 -7.23
C ALA A 510 0.43 -42.55 -7.18
N VAL A 511 1.51 -43.27 -7.44
CA VAL A 511 2.87 -42.72 -7.46
C VAL A 511 3.22 -42.31 -8.90
N LEU A 512 3.47 -41.02 -9.12
CA LEU A 512 3.98 -40.49 -10.40
C LEU A 512 5.43 -40.02 -10.23
N ALA A 513 6.39 -40.91 -10.49
CA ALA A 513 7.81 -40.61 -10.37
C ALA A 513 8.43 -40.25 -11.74
N LEU A 514 8.93 -39.01 -11.89
CA LEU A 514 9.80 -38.63 -13.01
C LEU A 514 11.25 -38.55 -12.50
N VAL A 515 12.11 -39.44 -13.01
CA VAL A 515 13.44 -39.74 -12.47
C VAL A 515 14.57 -39.19 -13.37
N GLN A 516 15.38 -38.32 -12.74
CA GLN A 516 16.81 -37.95 -12.91
C GLN A 516 17.39 -37.65 -14.31
N THR A 517 18.36 -36.72 -14.37
CA THR A 517 19.15 -36.42 -15.58
C THR A 517 20.66 -36.68 -15.46
N ALA A 518 21.19 -37.14 -14.31
CA ALA A 518 22.55 -37.67 -14.12
C ALA A 518 22.79 -37.99 -12.62
N GLY A 519 23.24 -39.20 -12.29
CA GLY A 519 23.75 -39.63 -10.98
C GLY A 519 24.27 -41.07 -11.01
N SER A 520 24.94 -41.51 -9.95
CA SER A 520 25.57 -42.84 -9.85
C SER A 520 24.56 -43.93 -9.50
N ASP A 521 23.84 -43.78 -8.38
CA ASP A 521 22.99 -44.83 -7.81
C ASP A 521 21.61 -44.24 -7.36
N THR A 522 20.51 -44.97 -7.53
CA THR A 522 19.16 -44.55 -7.09
C THR A 522 18.41 -45.75 -6.53
N GLU A 523 17.79 -45.61 -5.34
CA GLU A 523 16.98 -46.63 -4.68
C GLU A 523 15.60 -46.06 -4.30
N VAL A 524 14.52 -46.71 -4.76
CA VAL A 524 13.12 -46.37 -4.46
C VAL A 524 12.43 -47.61 -3.88
N MET A 525 11.74 -47.44 -2.75
CA MET A 525 10.93 -48.50 -2.13
C MET A 525 9.47 -48.05 -2.00
N ALA A 526 8.53 -48.91 -2.38
CA ALA A 526 7.09 -48.65 -2.38
C ALA A 526 6.31 -49.83 -1.76
N GLU A 527 5.26 -49.54 -1.00
CA GLU A 527 4.43 -50.54 -0.29
C GLU A 527 3.31 -51.16 -1.19
N PRO A 528 2.72 -52.33 -0.82
CA PRO A 528 1.78 -53.09 -1.65
C PRO A 528 0.48 -52.34 -2.02
N GLY A 529 0.08 -52.39 -3.31
CA GLY A 529 -1.24 -51.93 -3.81
C GLY A 529 -1.24 -50.69 -4.70
N GLN A 530 -0.06 -50.18 -5.09
CA GLN A 530 0.09 -48.91 -5.82
C GLN A 530 0.15 -49.08 -7.37
N GLN A 531 -0.16 -48.01 -8.11
CA GLN A 531 0.27 -47.84 -9.50
C GLN A 531 1.50 -46.96 -9.52
N VAL A 532 2.63 -47.51 -9.99
CA VAL A 532 3.89 -46.78 -10.12
C VAL A 532 4.16 -46.52 -11.61
N VAL A 533 4.31 -45.24 -11.98
CA VAL A 533 4.85 -44.84 -13.29
C VAL A 533 6.25 -44.30 -13.05
N LEU A 534 7.26 -45.08 -13.43
CA LEU A 534 8.68 -44.72 -13.38
C LEU A 534 9.16 -44.29 -14.77
N VAL A 535 9.77 -43.11 -14.88
CA VAL A 535 10.45 -42.64 -16.09
C VAL A 535 11.90 -42.28 -15.74
N THR A 536 12.84 -43.15 -16.07
CA THR A 536 14.29 -42.96 -15.80
C THR A 536 15.03 -42.45 -17.04
N ILE A 537 15.81 -41.37 -16.91
CA ILE A 537 16.75 -40.89 -17.96
C ILE A 537 18.19 -41.01 -17.44
N ALA A 538 18.88 -42.11 -17.78
CA ALA A 538 20.15 -42.48 -17.15
C ALA A 538 21.35 -41.56 -17.45
N GLY A 539 22.15 -41.29 -16.40
CA GLY A 539 23.58 -40.95 -16.46
C GLY A 539 24.48 -42.19 -16.34
N ASN A 540 25.80 -42.01 -16.27
CA ASN A 540 26.83 -43.05 -16.45
C ASN A 540 26.96 -44.13 -15.33
N GLY A 541 26.12 -44.16 -14.30
CA GLY A 541 26.19 -45.09 -13.15
C GLY A 541 25.10 -46.18 -13.14
N GLY A 542 25.23 -47.15 -12.22
CA GLY A 542 24.38 -48.35 -12.19
C GLY A 542 23.24 -48.25 -11.17
N GLY A 543 21.99 -48.32 -11.64
CA GLY A 543 20.79 -48.25 -10.77
C GLY A 543 20.29 -49.62 -10.28
N TYR A 544 19.71 -49.63 -9.07
CA TYR A 544 19.05 -50.78 -8.43
C TYR A 544 17.63 -50.39 -8.01
N ASP A 545 16.60 -51.11 -8.47
CA ASP A 545 15.19 -50.79 -8.18
C ASP A 545 14.47 -52.05 -7.65
N TYR A 546 13.72 -51.94 -6.54
CA TYR A 546 13.05 -53.05 -5.85
C TYR A 546 11.56 -52.73 -5.60
N ASP A 547 10.67 -53.54 -6.17
CA ASP A 547 9.21 -53.36 -6.11
C ASP A 547 8.51 -54.66 -5.64
N GLU A 548 7.82 -54.61 -4.50
CA GLU A 548 7.01 -55.71 -3.91
C GLU A 548 5.48 -55.50 -4.12
N THR A 549 5.04 -54.96 -5.26
CA THR A 549 3.62 -54.63 -5.48
C THR A 549 2.74 -55.75 -6.06
N SER A 550 1.49 -55.83 -5.60
CA SER A 550 0.41 -56.65 -6.18
C SER A 550 -0.44 -55.88 -7.24
N GLY A 551 0.12 -54.87 -7.91
CA GLY A 551 -0.57 -53.90 -8.77
C GLY A 551 -0.11 -53.86 -10.25
N GLN A 552 -0.81 -53.11 -11.11
CA GLN A 552 -0.45 -52.98 -12.53
C GLN A 552 0.74 -52.01 -12.71
N VAL A 553 1.92 -52.51 -13.07
CA VAL A 553 3.14 -51.70 -13.26
C VAL A 553 3.28 -51.26 -14.73
N VAL A 554 3.51 -49.97 -14.96
CA VAL A 554 3.90 -49.41 -16.27
C VAL A 554 5.24 -48.68 -16.11
N ALA A 555 6.34 -49.40 -16.32
CA ALA A 555 7.69 -48.84 -16.23
C ALA A 555 8.21 -48.44 -17.62
N LEU A 556 8.62 -47.17 -17.80
CA LEU A 556 9.31 -46.69 -19.01
C LEU A 556 10.78 -46.45 -18.66
N ALA A 557 11.62 -47.48 -18.85
CA ALA A 557 13.04 -47.38 -18.54
C ALA A 557 13.87 -47.08 -19.79
N LYS A 558 14.65 -45.98 -19.77
CA LYS A 558 15.68 -45.69 -20.76
C LYS A 558 17.05 -45.77 -20.10
N PHE A 559 17.78 -46.85 -20.35
CA PHE A 559 19.13 -47.05 -19.84
C PHE A 559 20.17 -46.55 -20.86
N SER A 560 21.09 -45.72 -20.40
CA SER A 560 22.31 -45.32 -21.10
C SER A 560 23.48 -45.39 -20.11
N GLY A 561 23.91 -46.61 -19.82
CA GLY A 561 24.98 -46.94 -18.86
C GLY A 561 25.35 -48.43 -18.94
N THR A 562 26.44 -48.85 -18.29
CA THR A 562 27.01 -50.22 -18.41
C THR A 562 26.27 -51.29 -17.61
N ASP A 563 25.56 -50.95 -16.52
CA ASP A 563 24.91 -51.94 -15.64
C ASP A 563 23.57 -51.41 -15.08
N GLY A 564 22.43 -51.88 -15.59
CA GLY A 564 21.10 -51.58 -15.01
C GLY A 564 20.41 -52.86 -14.54
N ARG A 565 19.85 -52.87 -13.32
CA ARG A 565 19.07 -54.00 -12.78
C ARG A 565 17.71 -53.54 -12.27
N LEU A 566 16.67 -54.30 -12.59
CA LEU A 566 15.29 -54.08 -12.17
C LEU A 566 14.77 -55.34 -11.48
N PHE A 567 14.30 -55.22 -10.23
CA PHE A 567 13.66 -56.30 -9.48
C PHE A 567 12.17 -56.00 -9.31
N THR A 568 11.33 -57.00 -9.54
CA THR A 568 9.87 -56.90 -9.32
C THR A 568 9.34 -58.24 -8.83
N ASP A 569 8.61 -58.24 -7.72
CA ASP A 569 7.78 -59.36 -7.25
C ASP A 569 6.32 -58.95 -7.41
N ASN A 570 5.71 -59.29 -8.56
CA ASN A 570 4.38 -58.80 -8.92
C ASN A 570 3.41 -59.93 -9.29
N SER A 571 2.19 -59.84 -8.74
CA SER A 571 1.07 -60.76 -9.00
C SER A 571 0.17 -60.35 -10.17
N GLY A 572 0.42 -59.23 -10.88
CA GLY A 572 -0.38 -58.71 -12.00
C GLY A 572 0.30 -58.73 -13.39
N PRO A 573 -0.41 -58.39 -14.49
CA PRO A 573 0.20 -58.28 -15.83
C PRO A 573 1.12 -57.06 -15.93
N VAL A 574 2.37 -57.29 -16.31
CA VAL A 574 3.44 -56.28 -16.36
C VAL A 574 3.80 -55.94 -17.83
N LEU A 575 3.87 -54.64 -18.16
CA LEU A 575 4.38 -54.15 -19.44
C LEU A 575 5.64 -53.29 -19.21
N ILE A 576 6.78 -53.74 -19.73
CA ILE A 576 8.09 -53.06 -19.54
C ILE A 576 8.68 -52.70 -20.91
N PRO A 577 8.37 -51.53 -21.49
CA PRO A 577 9.12 -50.99 -22.62
C PRO A 577 10.54 -50.58 -22.20
N VAL A 578 11.53 -51.24 -22.79
CA VAL A 578 12.96 -50.96 -22.55
C VAL A 578 13.61 -50.41 -23.81
N LYS A 579 14.28 -49.25 -23.72
CA LYS A 579 15.11 -48.71 -24.80
C LYS A 579 16.58 -48.65 -24.40
N LEU A 580 17.44 -49.34 -25.15
CA LEU A 580 18.88 -49.44 -24.88
C LEU A 580 19.70 -48.63 -25.90
N ALA A 581 20.61 -47.80 -25.40
CA ALA A 581 21.61 -47.10 -26.22
C ALA A 581 22.98 -47.14 -25.53
N GLY A 582 23.98 -47.76 -26.17
CA GLY A 582 25.35 -47.86 -25.64
C GLY A 582 26.11 -49.11 -26.12
N SER A 583 27.42 -49.18 -25.81
CA SER A 583 28.26 -50.36 -25.98
C SER A 583 28.42 -51.07 -24.64
N ASP A 584 28.08 -52.37 -24.55
CA ASP A 584 28.12 -53.23 -23.36
C ASP A 584 26.99 -53.04 -22.33
N ALA A 585 25.75 -53.37 -22.70
CA ALA A 585 24.63 -53.50 -21.76
C ALA A 585 24.32 -54.98 -21.42
N VAL A 586 24.11 -55.28 -20.13
CA VAL A 586 23.60 -56.57 -19.62
C VAL A 586 22.26 -56.33 -18.93
N ILE A 587 21.25 -57.17 -19.22
CA ILE A 587 19.93 -57.12 -18.55
C ILE A 587 19.71 -58.45 -17.83
N GLY A 588 19.38 -58.37 -16.53
CA GLY A 588 18.91 -59.48 -15.73
C GLY A 588 17.53 -59.16 -15.15
N PHE A 589 16.56 -60.04 -15.40
CA PHE A 589 15.30 -60.08 -14.66
C PHE A 589 15.40 -61.22 -13.65
N LEU A 590 14.92 -61.03 -12.42
CA LEU A 590 14.67 -62.12 -11.49
C LEU A 590 13.18 -62.08 -11.18
N LEU A 591 12.48 -63.15 -11.53
CA LEU A 591 11.02 -63.21 -11.44
C LEU A 591 10.64 -64.29 -10.44
N GLU A 592 10.29 -63.89 -9.22
CA GLU A 592 9.71 -64.78 -8.23
C GLU A 592 8.17 -64.61 -8.24
N SER A 593 7.43 -65.70 -8.11
CA SER A 593 5.97 -65.72 -7.80
C SER A 593 4.90 -65.16 -8.78
N ILE A 594 5.17 -64.96 -10.08
CA ILE A 594 4.18 -64.37 -11.03
C ILE A 594 2.88 -65.20 -11.21
N GLN A 595 1.71 -64.56 -11.07
CA GLN A 595 0.42 -65.06 -11.60
C GLN A 595 -0.13 -64.14 -12.72
N GLY A 596 0.41 -64.24 -13.94
CA GLY A 596 0.00 -63.38 -15.06
C GLY A 596 0.81 -63.55 -16.35
N SER A 597 0.51 -62.73 -17.37
CA SER A 597 1.30 -62.62 -18.61
C SER A 597 2.19 -61.37 -18.56
N ILE A 598 3.47 -61.51 -18.91
CA ILE A 598 4.43 -60.41 -19.00
C ILE A 598 4.71 -60.08 -20.48
N TRP A 599 4.71 -58.80 -20.82
CA TRP A 599 5.08 -58.30 -22.14
C TRP A 599 6.26 -57.32 -22.05
N ILE A 600 7.38 -57.64 -22.69
CA ILE A 600 8.61 -56.82 -22.66
C ILE A 600 8.98 -56.41 -24.09
N PRO A 601 8.48 -55.29 -24.62
CA PRO A 601 8.96 -54.75 -25.89
C PRO A 601 10.34 -54.08 -25.70
N ILE A 602 11.36 -54.60 -26.37
CA ILE A 602 12.75 -54.10 -26.30
C ILE A 602 13.11 -53.40 -27.61
N GLU A 603 13.53 -52.12 -27.54
CA GLU A 603 14.11 -51.38 -28.66
C GLU A 603 15.63 -51.22 -28.43
N ILE A 604 16.44 -51.74 -29.36
CA ILE A 604 17.91 -51.82 -29.21
C ILE A 604 18.59 -50.95 -30.26
N THR A 605 19.44 -50.04 -29.80
CA THR A 605 20.37 -49.27 -30.64
C THR A 605 21.81 -49.49 -30.13
N GLY A 606 22.42 -50.66 -30.45
CA GLY A 606 23.78 -51.03 -30.00
C GLY A 606 24.05 -52.55 -30.02
N THR A 607 25.21 -52.98 -29.51
CA THR A 607 25.63 -54.40 -29.40
C THR A 607 25.30 -54.94 -28.00
N ILE A 608 24.57 -56.07 -27.90
CA ILE A 608 24.21 -56.72 -26.63
C ILE A 608 25.16 -57.90 -26.35
N ARG A 609 25.62 -58.04 -25.09
CA ARG A 609 26.40 -59.21 -24.66
C ARG A 609 25.56 -60.36 -24.09
N ALA A 610 24.51 -60.07 -23.33
CA ALA A 610 23.63 -61.09 -22.75
C ALA A 610 22.26 -60.51 -22.32
N VAL A 611 21.22 -61.33 -22.41
CA VAL A 611 19.92 -61.12 -21.76
C VAL A 611 19.67 -62.34 -20.86
N SER A 612 19.41 -62.11 -19.58
CA SER A 612 19.08 -63.13 -18.57
C SER A 612 17.68 -62.86 -18.06
N ILE A 613 16.82 -63.87 -18.08
CA ILE A 613 15.50 -63.88 -17.43
C ILE A 613 15.53 -64.97 -16.36
#